data_AF-A0A951LQB1-F1
#
_entry.id   AF-A0A951LQB1-F1
#
_cell.length_a   1.000
_cell.length_b   1.000
_cell.length_c   1.000
_cell.angle_alpha   90.00
_cell.angle_beta   90.00
_cell.angle_gamma   90.00
#
_symmetry.space_group_name_H-M   'P 1'
#
loop_
_entity.id
_entity.type
_entity.pdbx_description
1 polymer ?
#
loop_
_entity_poly.entity_id
_entity_poly.type
_entity_poly.pdbx_seq_one_letter_code
_entity_poly.pdbx_strand_id
1 'polypeptide(L)'
;MSTAEAWPALPLALWRDTRDTLHLWTQIVGKVRLARTPWQNHSWHVALYVTARGLSTGPIPDGARSIQIDFDFLAHALLLTASDGQMRQIALKPMTTAAFYAAVMDALAALGATTTINPMPNEIPDAVPFDKDSAHLAYQPEYAQRFWRVLASSHRVFSRFRTGFLGKVSPVHFFWGSFDLAVTRFSGRTAP
;
A
#
# COMPACT_ATOMS: atom_id res chain seq x y z
N MET A 1 6.39 24.97 -2.26
CA MET A 1 5.73 24.34 -1.11
C MET A 1 6.34 24.89 0.16
N SER A 2 5.52 25.44 1.05
CA SER A 2 5.99 25.82 2.39
C SER A 2 6.33 24.58 3.23
N THR A 3 7.10 24.72 4.30
CA THR A 3 7.39 23.62 5.24
C THR A 3 6.11 23.05 5.87
N ALA A 4 5.10 23.89 6.11
CA ALA A 4 3.79 23.49 6.60
C ALA A 4 2.99 22.65 5.59
N GLU A 5 3.15 22.92 4.28
CA GLU A 5 2.53 22.10 3.22
C GLU A 5 3.20 20.74 3.07
N ALA A 6 4.51 20.64 3.34
CA ALA A 6 5.26 19.39 3.27
C ALA A 6 5.00 18.45 4.46
N TRP A 7 4.67 19.01 5.63
CA TRP A 7 4.39 18.28 6.87
C TRP A 7 3.02 18.71 7.44
N PRO A 8 1.92 18.33 6.79
CA PRO A 8 0.59 18.71 7.27
C PRO A 8 0.29 18.06 8.62
N ALA A 9 -0.49 18.74 9.45
CA ALA A 9 -0.97 18.19 10.71
C ALA A 9 -1.85 16.95 10.46
N LEU A 10 -1.53 15.84 11.14
CA LEU A 10 -2.28 14.59 11.08
C LEU A 10 -2.53 14.01 12.50
N PRO A 11 -3.30 14.71 13.36
CA PRO A 11 -3.58 14.23 14.71
C PRO A 11 -4.38 12.93 14.67
N LEU A 12 -3.91 11.88 15.36
CA LEU A 12 -4.50 10.54 15.29
C LEU A 12 -6.02 10.53 15.55
N ALA A 13 -6.49 11.30 16.53
CA ALA A 13 -7.91 11.36 16.88
C ALA A 13 -8.82 11.80 15.72
N LEU A 14 -8.29 12.58 14.76
CA LEU A 14 -9.08 13.13 13.67
C LEU A 14 -9.21 12.19 12.46
N TRP A 15 -8.30 11.23 12.31
CA TRP A 15 -8.24 10.37 11.11
C TRP A 15 -8.19 8.87 11.40
N ARG A 16 -8.25 8.46 12.68
CA ARG A 16 -8.16 7.05 13.10
C ARG A 16 -9.01 6.11 12.25
N ASP A 17 -10.28 6.45 12.02
CA ASP A 17 -11.19 5.56 11.29
C ASP A 17 -10.77 5.43 9.81
N THR A 18 -10.28 6.52 9.20
CA THR A 18 -9.72 6.48 7.84
C THR A 18 -8.39 5.74 7.79
N ARG A 19 -7.54 5.88 8.82
CA ARG A 19 -6.28 5.11 8.96
C ARG A 19 -6.57 3.62 9.00
N ASP A 20 -7.49 3.19 9.86
CA ASP A 20 -7.76 1.78 10.13
C ASP A 20 -8.38 1.12 8.89
N THR A 21 -9.32 1.81 8.24
CA THR A 21 -9.87 1.37 6.95
C THR A 21 -8.79 1.30 5.86
N LEU A 22 -7.95 2.33 5.72
CA LEU A 22 -6.88 2.33 4.72
C LEU A 22 -5.80 1.29 4.99
N HIS A 23 -5.52 0.98 6.26
CA HIS A 23 -4.61 -0.09 6.63
C HIS A 23 -5.08 -1.41 6.02
N LEU A 24 -6.33 -1.79 6.25
CA LEU A 24 -6.92 -2.99 5.66
C LEU A 24 -6.92 -2.95 4.13
N TRP A 25 -7.26 -1.82 3.52
CA TRP A 25 -7.25 -1.69 2.05
C TRP A 25 -5.84 -1.85 1.46
N THR A 26 -4.82 -1.29 2.10
CA THR A 26 -3.43 -1.50 1.67
C THR A 26 -2.99 -2.95 1.85
N GLN A 27 -3.50 -3.67 2.85
CA GLN A 27 -3.25 -5.10 2.99
C GLN A 27 -3.84 -5.90 1.84
N ILE A 28 -5.07 -5.60 1.41
CA ILE A 28 -5.71 -6.29 0.27
C ILE A 28 -4.83 -6.17 -0.98
N VAL A 29 -4.42 -4.94 -1.33
CA VAL A 29 -3.54 -4.68 -2.48
C VAL A 29 -2.16 -5.33 -2.31
N GLY A 30 -1.58 -5.22 -1.12
CA GLY A 30 -0.31 -5.83 -0.78
C GLY A 30 -0.32 -7.35 -0.89
N LYS A 31 -1.42 -7.98 -0.51
CA LYS A 31 -1.62 -9.43 -0.62
C LYS A 31 -1.77 -9.90 -2.07
N VAL A 32 -2.33 -9.08 -2.96
CA VAL A 32 -2.31 -9.37 -4.41
C VAL A 32 -0.87 -9.44 -4.90
N ARG A 33 -0.02 -8.47 -4.53
CA ARG A 33 1.40 -8.49 -4.88
C ARG A 33 2.12 -9.71 -4.30
N LEU A 34 1.86 -10.04 -3.02
CA LEU A 34 2.42 -11.22 -2.36
C LEU A 34 2.03 -12.52 -3.08
N ALA A 35 0.76 -12.69 -3.45
CA ALA A 35 0.29 -13.92 -4.09
C ALA A 35 0.84 -14.12 -5.51
N ARG A 36 1.18 -13.03 -6.20
CA ARG A 36 1.54 -13.04 -7.63
C ARG A 36 3.03 -12.89 -7.91
N THR A 37 3.84 -12.59 -6.90
CA THR A 37 5.27 -12.34 -7.08
C THR A 37 6.07 -13.47 -6.43
N PRO A 38 7.12 -14.00 -7.11
CA PRO A 38 8.00 -14.99 -6.49
C PRO A 38 8.57 -14.49 -5.17
N TRP A 39 8.65 -15.38 -4.19
CA TRP A 39 9.13 -15.02 -2.86
C TRP A 39 10.58 -14.51 -2.90
N GLN A 40 10.76 -13.26 -2.47
CA GLN A 40 12.07 -12.65 -2.25
C GLN A 40 12.40 -12.60 -0.77
N ASN A 41 13.67 -12.82 -0.42
CA ASN A 41 14.17 -12.73 0.95
C ASN A 41 13.74 -11.43 1.66
N HIS A 42 13.48 -11.54 2.97
CA HIS A 42 12.90 -10.48 3.82
C HIS A 42 11.52 -9.98 3.39
N SER A 43 10.83 -10.73 2.53
CA SER A 43 9.51 -10.36 2.01
C SER A 43 9.51 -8.98 1.33
N TRP A 44 10.65 -8.45 0.88
CA TRP A 44 10.73 -7.09 0.31
C TRP A 44 9.89 -6.89 -0.94
N HIS A 45 9.68 -7.97 -1.69
CA HIS A 45 8.79 -8.00 -2.83
C HIS A 45 7.33 -7.67 -2.49
N VAL A 46 6.91 -7.69 -1.22
CA VAL A 46 5.50 -7.42 -0.86
C VAL A 46 5.23 -5.94 -0.58
N ALA A 47 6.25 -5.11 -0.37
CA ALA A 47 6.09 -3.72 0.05
C ALA A 47 5.24 -2.90 -0.94
N LEU A 48 4.73 -1.75 -0.51
CA LEU A 48 4.30 -0.70 -1.44
C LEU A 48 5.37 0.38 -1.50
N TYR A 49 5.43 1.11 -2.61
CA TYR A 49 6.38 2.20 -2.81
C TYR A 49 5.64 3.53 -2.88
N VAL A 50 6.19 4.52 -2.19
CA VAL A 50 5.65 5.89 -2.22
C VAL A 50 5.89 6.49 -3.61
N THR A 51 4.83 7.02 -4.22
CA THR A 51 4.88 7.70 -5.51
C THR A 51 4.57 9.19 -5.35
N ALA A 52 4.66 9.93 -6.46
CA ALA A 52 4.26 11.33 -6.52
C ALA A 52 2.75 11.58 -6.28
N ARG A 53 1.93 10.52 -6.17
CA ARG A 53 0.47 10.62 -6.01
C ARG A 53 -0.10 9.72 -4.91
N GLY A 54 0.66 8.71 -4.47
CA GLY A 54 0.23 7.82 -3.40
C GLY A 54 1.17 6.64 -3.17
N LEU A 55 0.64 5.43 -3.29
CA LEU A 55 1.36 4.16 -3.08
C LEU A 55 1.20 3.26 -4.29
N SER A 56 2.25 2.54 -4.66
CA SER A 56 2.25 1.63 -5.80
C SER A 56 2.79 0.27 -5.43
N THR A 57 2.22 -0.78 -6.02
CA THR A 57 2.84 -2.11 -6.02
C THR A 57 4.10 -2.17 -6.87
N GLY A 58 4.30 -1.22 -7.79
CA GLY A 58 5.16 -1.42 -8.94
C GLY A 58 4.64 -2.56 -9.83
N PRO A 59 5.44 -2.99 -10.83
CA PRO A 59 5.05 -4.07 -11.73
C PRO A 59 4.99 -5.41 -10.99
N ILE A 60 3.86 -6.08 -11.12
CA ILE A 60 3.58 -7.45 -10.68
C ILE A 60 3.55 -8.35 -11.92
N PRO A 61 4.25 -9.49 -11.94
CA PRO A 61 4.20 -10.41 -13.08
C PRO A 61 2.79 -10.96 -13.38
N ASP A 62 2.47 -11.06 -14.67
CA ASP A 62 1.25 -11.69 -15.21
C ASP A 62 1.55 -12.36 -16.56
N GLY A 63 2.21 -13.52 -16.52
CA GLY A 63 2.71 -14.19 -17.73
C GLY A 63 3.76 -13.33 -18.46
N ALA A 64 3.50 -13.00 -19.73
CA ALA A 64 4.33 -12.08 -20.51
C ALA A 64 3.97 -10.59 -20.29
N ARG A 65 2.90 -10.31 -19.53
CA ARG A 65 2.47 -8.96 -19.15
C ARG A 65 2.92 -8.64 -17.71
N SER A 66 2.73 -7.39 -17.33
CA SER A 66 2.69 -7.00 -15.92
C SER A 66 1.37 -6.29 -15.61
N ILE A 67 0.96 -6.38 -14.35
CA ILE A 67 -0.08 -5.52 -13.78
C ILE A 67 0.53 -4.63 -12.70
N GLN A 68 -0.09 -3.49 -12.43
CA GLN A 68 0.30 -2.59 -11.35
C GLN A 68 -0.97 -2.06 -10.67
N ILE A 69 -0.92 -1.92 -9.35
CA ILE A 69 -2.02 -1.39 -8.55
C ILE A 69 -1.53 -0.18 -7.77
N ASP A 70 -2.15 0.96 -8.02
CA ASP A 70 -1.75 2.25 -7.46
C ASP A 70 -2.89 2.88 -6.66
N PHE A 71 -2.62 3.24 -5.41
CA PHE A 71 -3.42 4.22 -4.70
C PHE A 71 -3.01 5.61 -5.20
N ASP A 72 -3.95 6.31 -5.82
CA ASP A 72 -3.85 7.72 -6.15
C ASP A 72 -4.68 8.52 -5.13
N PHE A 73 -3.99 9.08 -4.13
CA PHE A 73 -4.64 9.87 -3.08
C PHE A 73 -4.95 11.30 -3.51
N LEU A 74 -4.49 11.75 -4.69
CA LEU A 74 -4.87 13.06 -5.24
C LEU A 74 -6.17 12.96 -6.03
N ALA A 75 -6.32 11.91 -6.84
CA ALA A 75 -7.54 11.64 -7.60
C ALA A 75 -8.57 10.80 -6.81
N HIS A 76 -8.21 10.31 -5.63
CA HIS A 76 -9.03 9.41 -4.82
C HIS A 76 -9.49 8.18 -5.60
N ALA A 77 -8.52 7.47 -6.17
CA ALA A 77 -8.75 6.30 -7.00
C ALA A 77 -7.72 5.20 -6.73
N LEU A 78 -8.17 3.95 -6.76
CA LEU A 78 -7.29 2.79 -6.94
C LEU A 78 -7.24 2.48 -8.42
N LEU A 79 -6.06 2.53 -9.02
CA LEU A 79 -5.84 2.27 -10.44
C LEU A 79 -5.21 0.90 -10.59
N LEU A 80 -5.83 0.02 -11.37
CA LEU A 80 -5.25 -1.25 -11.77
C LEU A 80 -4.93 -1.15 -13.26
N THR A 81 -3.65 -1.21 -13.61
CA THR A 81 -3.17 -1.09 -15.00
C THR A 81 -2.46 -2.36 -15.42
N ALA A 82 -2.64 -2.75 -16.68
CA ALA A 82 -1.88 -3.82 -17.31
C ALA A 82 -0.95 -3.24 -18.38
N SER A 83 0.19 -3.89 -18.62
CA SER A 83 1.21 -3.42 -19.57
C SER A 83 0.77 -3.46 -21.04
N ASP A 84 -0.43 -3.99 -21.33
CA ASP A 84 -1.07 -3.99 -22.65
C ASP A 84 -2.07 -2.82 -22.83
N GLY A 85 -2.12 -1.89 -21.88
CA GLY A 85 -2.97 -0.70 -21.92
C GLY A 85 -4.35 -0.86 -21.29
N GLN A 86 -4.72 -2.07 -20.84
CA GLN A 86 -5.97 -2.25 -20.10
C GLN A 86 -5.91 -1.58 -18.73
N MET A 87 -7.04 -1.01 -18.31
CA MET A 87 -7.14 -0.29 -17.05
C MET A 87 -8.49 -0.52 -16.37
N ARG A 88 -8.48 -0.61 -15.04
CA ARG A 88 -9.65 -0.53 -14.17
C ARG A 88 -9.40 0.50 -13.08
N GLN A 89 -10.49 1.08 -12.59
CA GLN A 89 -10.45 2.10 -11.56
C GLN A 89 -11.53 1.84 -10.54
N ILE A 90 -11.18 1.97 -9.25
CA ILE A 90 -12.10 1.94 -8.13
C ILE A 90 -12.02 3.28 -7.42
N ALA A 91 -13.15 3.94 -7.21
CA ALA A 91 -13.17 5.20 -6.46
C ALA A 91 -12.87 4.93 -4.97
N LEU A 92 -11.88 5.65 -4.42
CA LEU A 92 -11.60 5.65 -2.98
C LEU A 92 -12.59 6.60 -2.30
N LYS A 93 -13.63 6.04 -1.70
CA LYS A 93 -14.72 6.74 -1.01
C LYS A 93 -15.22 5.88 0.14
N PRO A 94 -16.00 6.43 1.10
CA PRO A 94 -16.57 5.61 2.17
C PRO A 94 -17.29 4.37 1.63
N MET A 95 -16.80 3.19 2.02
CA MET A 95 -17.36 1.88 1.71
C MET A 95 -16.74 0.85 2.65
N THR A 96 -17.45 -0.25 2.92
CA THR A 96 -16.93 -1.31 3.79
C THR A 96 -15.69 -1.96 3.20
N THR A 97 -14.81 -2.48 4.06
CA THR A 97 -13.66 -3.30 3.65
C THR A 97 -14.10 -4.50 2.79
N ALA A 98 -15.24 -5.13 3.11
CA ALA A 98 -15.81 -6.20 2.28
C ALA A 98 -16.19 -5.74 0.86
N ALA A 99 -16.80 -4.57 0.73
CA ALA A 99 -17.12 -4.00 -0.59
C ALA A 99 -15.85 -3.64 -1.38
N PHE A 100 -14.86 -3.05 -0.71
CA PHE A 100 -13.57 -2.75 -1.33
C PHE A 100 -12.84 -4.02 -1.79
N TYR A 101 -12.80 -5.06 -0.95
CA TYR A 101 -12.24 -6.37 -1.29
C TYR A 101 -12.89 -6.96 -2.55
N ALA A 102 -14.22 -7.01 -2.58
CA ALA A 102 -14.96 -7.51 -3.74
C ALA A 102 -14.64 -6.70 -5.01
N ALA A 103 -14.66 -5.37 -4.93
CA ALA A 103 -14.34 -4.50 -6.06
C ALA A 103 -12.91 -4.71 -6.61
N VAL A 104 -11.93 -4.96 -5.74
CA VAL A 104 -10.54 -5.27 -6.15
C VAL A 104 -10.48 -6.62 -6.87
N MET A 105 -11.13 -7.66 -6.33
CA MET A 105 -11.15 -8.98 -6.96
C MET A 105 -11.85 -8.97 -8.31
N ASP A 106 -12.96 -8.23 -8.42
CA ASP A 106 -13.69 -8.05 -9.68
C ASP A 106 -12.84 -7.28 -10.71
N ALA A 107 -12.15 -6.22 -10.29
CA ALA A 107 -11.27 -5.45 -11.17
C ALA A 107 -10.09 -6.29 -11.68
N LEU A 108 -9.51 -7.14 -10.83
CA LEU A 108 -8.46 -8.09 -11.22
C LEU A 108 -8.98 -9.14 -12.21
N ALA A 109 -10.14 -9.74 -11.95
CA ALA A 109 -10.77 -10.68 -12.87
C ALA A 109 -11.06 -10.03 -14.23
N ALA A 110 -11.54 -8.79 -14.24
CA ALA A 110 -11.82 -8.04 -15.45
C ALA A 110 -10.58 -7.65 -16.27
N LEU A 111 -9.38 -7.70 -15.69
CA LEU A 111 -8.08 -7.55 -16.37
C LEU A 111 -7.49 -8.90 -16.83
N GLY A 112 -8.18 -10.01 -16.55
CA GLY A 112 -7.67 -11.36 -16.76
C GLY A 112 -6.60 -11.79 -15.75
N ALA A 113 -6.46 -11.05 -14.64
CA ALA A 113 -5.46 -11.28 -13.59
C ALA A 113 -6.09 -11.81 -12.30
N THR A 114 -7.05 -12.74 -12.42
CA THR A 114 -7.70 -13.39 -11.27
C THR A 114 -6.67 -13.86 -10.25
N THR A 115 -6.87 -13.49 -9.00
CA THR A 115 -5.91 -13.73 -7.92
C THR A 115 -6.63 -14.18 -6.67
N THR A 116 -6.18 -15.28 -6.09
CA THR A 116 -6.66 -15.74 -4.78
C THR A 116 -5.73 -15.24 -3.70
N ILE A 117 -6.26 -14.53 -2.71
CA ILE A 117 -5.52 -14.10 -1.52
C ILE A 117 -6.15 -14.67 -0.26
N ASN A 118 -5.36 -14.87 0.80
CA ASN A 118 -5.91 -15.18 2.13
C ASN A 118 -6.62 -13.92 2.69
N PRO A 119 -7.95 -13.96 2.94
CA PRO A 119 -8.71 -12.79 3.35
C PRO A 119 -8.46 -12.36 4.80
N MET A 120 -7.78 -13.15 5.62
CA MET A 120 -7.50 -12.78 7.02
C MET A 120 -6.44 -11.67 7.10
N PRO A 121 -6.67 -10.51 7.73
CA PRO A 121 -5.64 -9.49 7.91
C PRO A 121 -4.42 -10.01 8.67
N ASN A 122 -3.24 -9.48 8.33
CA ASN A 122 -1.99 -9.78 9.02
C ASN A 122 -1.71 -8.73 10.10
N GLU A 123 -1.01 -9.11 11.17
CA GLU A 123 -0.45 -8.20 12.18
C GLU A 123 -1.47 -7.33 12.93
N ILE A 124 -2.75 -7.70 12.85
CA ILE A 124 -3.85 -7.07 13.59
C ILE A 124 -4.48 -8.15 14.49
N PRO A 125 -4.46 -7.99 15.82
CA PRO A 125 -5.11 -8.94 16.73
C PRO A 125 -6.62 -8.93 16.53
N ASP A 126 -7.26 -10.10 16.69
CA ASP A 126 -8.72 -10.28 16.62
C ASP A 126 -9.36 -9.72 15.33
N ALA A 127 -8.63 -9.79 14.22
CA ALA A 127 -9.06 -9.23 12.95
C ALA A 127 -10.23 -9.99 12.32
N VAL A 128 -11.10 -9.24 11.61
CA VAL A 128 -12.19 -9.79 10.80
C VAL A 128 -11.67 -10.01 9.37
N PRO A 129 -11.96 -11.16 8.72
CA PRO A 129 -11.65 -11.38 7.32
C PRO A 129 -12.16 -10.25 6.41
N PHE A 130 -11.37 -9.83 5.42
CA PHE A 130 -11.70 -8.69 4.56
C PHE A 130 -13.07 -8.83 3.90
N ASP A 131 -13.41 -10.04 3.43
CA ASP A 131 -14.68 -10.38 2.77
C ASP A 131 -15.91 -10.35 3.69
N LYS A 132 -15.69 -10.21 5.01
CA LYS A 132 -16.74 -10.17 6.04
C LYS A 132 -16.75 -8.87 6.84
N ASP A 133 -15.73 -8.04 6.69
CA ASP A 133 -15.59 -6.80 7.45
C ASP A 133 -16.50 -5.70 6.90
N SER A 134 -17.59 -5.47 7.65
CA SER A 134 -18.55 -4.39 7.44
C SER A 134 -18.38 -3.23 8.43
N ALA A 135 -17.45 -3.34 9.38
CA ALA A 135 -17.23 -2.34 10.43
C ALA A 135 -16.32 -1.20 9.96
N HIS A 136 -15.24 -1.52 9.24
CA HIS A 136 -14.33 -0.52 8.69
C HIS A 136 -14.87 0.01 7.37
N LEU A 137 -15.30 1.28 7.36
CA LEU A 137 -15.95 1.91 6.20
C LEU A 137 -15.57 3.37 5.94
N ALA A 138 -14.75 3.95 6.81
CA ALA A 138 -14.44 5.37 6.78
C ALA A 138 -13.35 5.68 5.75
N TYR A 139 -13.59 6.67 4.90
CA TYR A 139 -12.55 7.23 4.04
C TYR A 139 -12.78 8.72 3.86
N GLN A 140 -11.92 9.53 4.47
CA GLN A 140 -11.93 10.99 4.29
C GLN A 140 -10.79 11.39 3.34
N PRO A 141 -11.12 11.89 2.12
CA PRO A 141 -10.15 12.30 1.10
C PRO A 141 -9.02 13.19 1.64
N GLU A 142 -9.36 14.19 2.44
CA GLU A 142 -8.40 15.12 3.02
C GLU A 142 -7.35 14.42 3.89
N TYR A 143 -7.76 13.51 4.78
CA TYR A 143 -6.82 12.82 5.66
C TYR A 143 -5.95 11.81 4.91
N ALA A 144 -6.50 11.14 3.88
CA ALA A 144 -5.70 10.28 3.00
C ALA A 144 -4.59 11.09 2.28
N GLN A 145 -4.91 12.30 1.80
CA GLN A 145 -3.92 13.20 1.20
C GLN A 145 -2.86 13.66 2.22
N ARG A 146 -3.29 14.07 3.42
CA ARG A 146 -2.35 14.50 4.48
C ARG A 146 -1.42 13.35 4.89
N PHE A 147 -1.96 12.14 5.06
CA PHE A 147 -1.17 10.93 5.31
C PHE A 147 -0.13 10.69 4.21
N TRP A 148 -0.54 10.73 2.95
CA TRP A 148 0.41 10.57 1.84
C TRP A 148 1.48 11.65 1.81
N ARG A 149 1.15 12.92 2.06
CA ARG A 149 2.14 14.00 2.12
C ARG A 149 3.17 13.75 3.22
N VAL A 150 2.73 13.28 4.39
CA VAL A 150 3.64 12.86 5.47
C VAL A 150 4.52 11.69 5.00
N LEU A 151 3.96 10.66 4.36
CA LEU A 151 4.75 9.55 3.79
C LEU A 151 5.77 10.03 2.75
N ALA A 152 5.38 10.92 1.83
CA ALA A 152 6.26 11.47 0.80
C ALA A 152 7.41 12.29 1.39
N SER A 153 7.13 13.09 2.42
CA SER A 153 8.16 13.83 3.15
C SER A 153 9.08 12.90 3.95
N SER A 154 8.55 11.88 4.64
CA SER A 154 9.34 10.85 5.32
C SER A 154 10.19 10.04 4.35
N HIS A 155 9.63 9.66 3.20
CA HIS A 155 10.34 8.98 2.13
C HIS A 155 11.56 9.79 1.65
N ARG A 156 11.42 11.11 1.47
CA ARG A 156 12.54 12.00 1.12
C ARG A 156 13.62 12.00 2.20
N VAL A 157 13.24 12.06 3.48
CA VAL A 157 14.19 11.99 4.60
C VAL A 157 14.92 10.64 4.62
N PHE A 158 14.19 9.52 4.52
CA PHE A 158 14.75 8.18 4.52
C PHE A 158 15.65 7.92 3.31
N SER A 159 15.26 8.41 2.14
CA SER A 159 16.04 8.31 0.91
C SER A 159 17.38 9.03 1.02
N ARG A 160 17.42 10.19 1.69
CA ARG A 160 18.69 10.86 2.00
C ARG A 160 19.46 10.15 3.10
N PHE A 161 18.78 9.78 4.20
CA PHE A 161 19.41 9.15 5.35
C PHE A 161 20.12 7.84 4.98
N ARG A 162 19.54 7.05 4.08
CA ARG A 162 20.14 5.77 3.67
C ARG A 162 21.45 5.90 2.90
N THR A 163 21.74 7.04 2.26
CA THR A 163 22.99 7.22 1.48
C THR A 163 24.23 7.32 2.36
N GLY A 164 24.07 7.67 3.65
CA GLY A 164 25.16 7.69 4.62
C GLY A 164 25.61 6.31 5.09
N PHE A 165 24.97 5.22 4.64
CA PHE A 165 25.33 3.85 5.01
C PHE A 165 25.96 3.13 3.83
N LEU A 166 27.21 2.69 4.00
CA LEU A 166 28.01 2.04 2.94
C LEU A 166 27.71 0.55 2.75
N GLY A 167 26.99 -0.07 3.69
CA GLY A 167 26.60 -1.48 3.60
C GLY A 167 25.32 -1.72 2.80
N LYS A 168 24.85 -2.97 2.76
CA LYS A 168 23.61 -3.34 2.08
C LYS A 168 22.41 -2.64 2.75
N VAL A 169 21.62 -1.93 1.95
CA VAL A 169 20.47 -1.16 2.42
C VAL A 169 19.28 -1.30 1.47
N SER A 170 18.10 -1.55 2.02
CA SER A 170 16.86 -1.68 1.24
C SER A 170 16.44 -0.34 0.62
N PRO A 171 15.64 -0.34 -0.46
CA PRO A 171 14.78 0.79 -0.79
C PRO A 171 13.93 1.23 0.41
N VAL A 172 13.30 2.40 0.30
CA VAL A 172 12.26 2.78 1.26
C VAL A 172 11.03 1.92 0.96
N HIS A 173 10.60 1.15 1.96
CA HIS A 173 9.46 0.24 1.85
C HIS A 173 8.32 0.74 2.71
N PHE A 174 7.10 0.68 2.19
CA PHE A 174 5.89 0.77 3.00
C PHE A 174 5.35 -0.64 3.21
N PHE A 175 5.46 -1.18 4.43
CA PHE A 175 4.92 -2.50 4.75
C PHE A 175 3.47 -2.37 5.18
N TRP A 176 2.57 -2.88 4.35
CA TRP A 176 1.13 -2.81 4.57
C TRP A 176 0.66 -3.67 5.75
N GLY A 177 1.42 -4.69 6.17
CA GLY A 177 1.10 -5.53 7.33
C GLY A 177 1.01 -4.70 8.62
N SER A 178 2.08 -3.98 8.94
CA SER A 178 2.20 -3.11 10.13
C SER A 178 1.86 -1.64 9.87
N PHE A 179 1.63 -1.26 8.61
CA PHE A 179 1.33 0.11 8.18
C PHE A 179 2.47 1.11 8.43
N ASP A 180 3.71 0.66 8.25
CA ASP A 180 4.92 1.43 8.54
C ASP A 180 5.78 1.69 7.29
N LEU A 181 6.53 2.79 7.34
CA LEU A 181 7.56 3.13 6.38
C LEU A 181 8.93 2.75 6.97
N ALA A 182 9.74 2.01 6.23
CA ALA A 182 10.99 1.46 6.73
C ALA A 182 12.15 1.54 5.73
N VAL A 183 13.36 1.61 6.27
CA VAL A 183 14.62 1.33 5.57
C VAL A 183 15.41 0.34 6.42
N THR A 184 15.74 -0.80 5.83
CA THR A 184 16.53 -1.85 6.50
C THR A 184 18.01 -1.72 6.12
N ARG A 185 18.90 -1.75 7.11
CA ARG A 185 20.37 -1.76 6.93
C ARG A 185 20.93 -3.07 7.47
N PHE A 186 21.84 -3.69 6.72
CA PHE A 186 22.48 -4.94 7.15
C PHE A 186 23.89 -4.66 7.61
N SER A 187 24.19 -5.05 8.85
CA SER A 187 25.55 -5.00 9.40
C SER A 187 26.46 -6.12 8.87
N GLY A 188 25.88 -7.13 8.21
CA GLY A 188 26.59 -8.34 7.77
C GLY A 188 26.83 -9.37 8.87
N ARG A 189 26.45 -9.07 10.13
CA ARG A 189 26.50 -10.02 11.24
C ARG A 189 25.27 -10.92 11.19
N THR A 190 25.44 -12.19 11.57
CA THR A 190 24.32 -13.13 11.76
C THR A 190 23.33 -12.52 12.77
N ALA A 191 22.04 -12.51 12.42
CA ALA A 191 20.98 -12.14 13.36
C ALA A 191 20.95 -13.18 14.51
N PRO A 192 20.58 -12.77 15.74
CA PRO A 192 20.47 -13.70 16.87
C PRO A 192 19.47 -14.82 16.62
#